data_AF-A0A0D6A354-F1
#
_entry.id   AF-A0A0D6A354-F1
#
_cell.length_a   1.000
_cell.length_b   1.000
_cell.length_c   1.000
_cell.angle_alpha   90.00
_cell.angle_beta   90.00
_cell.angle_gamma   90.00
#
_symmetry.space_group_name_H-M   'P 1'
#
loop_
_entity.id
_entity.type
_entity.pdbx_description
1 polymer ?
#
loop_
_entity_poly.entity_id
_entity_poly.type
_entity_poly.pdbx_seq_one_letter_code
_entity_poly.pdbx_strand_id
1 'polypeptide(L)'
;MILVAILNDLVTLVLGTDNTVITHKPESWNLFNLSKIAIVLAIGWTAVGFAILYYLNANNFSSGQISSALYCYLIFSAMLTILMTRTKKTFWLGKPSKAVATAIILNCIITITLSLTGWGITSISMKLILTIAFISVLTALILTVIRKI
;
A
#
# COMPACT_ATOMS: atom_id res chain seq x y z
N MET A 1 -9.57 0.76 12.31
CA MET A 1 -9.16 2.08 11.78
C MET A 1 -7.91 2.62 12.47
N ILE A 2 -7.86 2.68 13.81
CA ILE A 2 -6.66 3.15 14.55
C ILE A 2 -5.38 2.37 14.21
N LEU A 3 -5.47 1.04 14.12
CA LEU A 3 -4.32 0.18 13.77
C LEU A 3 -3.70 0.53 12.40
N VAL A 4 -4.52 0.95 11.42
CA VAL A 4 -4.03 1.35 10.09
C VAL A 4 -3.17 2.60 10.19
N ALA A 5 -3.66 3.61 10.93
CA ALA A 5 -2.96 4.87 11.11
C ALA A 5 -1.59 4.66 11.78
N ILE A 6 -1.56 3.91 12.89
CA ILE A 6 -0.32 3.63 13.64
C ILE A 6 0.71 2.93 12.76
N LEU A 7 0.30 1.87 12.06
CA LEU A 7 1.20 1.09 11.21
C LEU A 7 1.75 1.92 10.04
N ASN A 8 0.91 2.73 9.41
CA ASN A 8 1.33 3.62 8.34
C ASN A 8 2.31 4.70 8.83
N ASP A 9 2.02 5.34 9.95
CA ASP A 9 2.81 6.45 10.49
C ASP A 9 4.24 6.02 10.89
N LEU A 10 4.39 4.79 11.40
CA LEU A 10 5.70 4.22 11.68
C LEU A 10 6.57 4.13 10.42
N VAL A 11 6.00 3.76 9.28
CA VAL A 11 6.74 3.62 8.02
C VAL A 11 7.01 4.99 7.39
N THR A 12 6.07 5.93 7.48
CA THR A 12 6.28 7.30 6.95
C THR A 12 7.38 8.04 7.70
N LEU A 13 7.59 7.76 8.99
CA LEU A 13 8.74 8.28 9.73
C LEU A 13 10.06 7.69 9.20
N VAL A 14 10.10 6.38 8.96
CA VAL A 14 11.30 5.68 8.46
C VAL A 14 11.67 6.13 7.04
N LEU A 15 10.68 6.55 6.24
CA LEU A 15 10.86 7.15 4.92
C LEU A 15 11.83 8.36 4.93
N GLY A 16 11.91 9.11 6.03
CA GLY A 16 12.89 10.20 6.18
C GLY A 16 14.35 9.74 6.20
N THR A 17 14.60 8.45 6.45
CA THR A 17 15.94 7.83 6.40
C THR A 17 16.23 7.13 5.07
N ASP A 18 15.38 7.33 4.06
CA ASP A 18 15.55 6.66 2.77
C ASP A 18 16.77 7.21 2.00
N ASN A 19 17.41 6.31 1.24
CA ASN A 19 18.59 6.63 0.44
C ASN A 19 18.16 6.96 -1.00
N THR A 20 17.62 8.16 -1.20
CA THR A 20 17.21 8.64 -2.52
C THR A 20 18.38 9.28 -3.27
N VAL A 21 18.43 9.07 -4.60
CA VAL A 21 19.46 9.69 -5.45
C VAL A 21 19.30 11.21 -5.44
N ILE A 22 20.28 11.89 -4.85
CA ILE A 22 20.31 13.36 -4.79
C ILE A 22 20.61 13.89 -6.21
N THR A 23 19.77 14.82 -6.68
CA THR A 23 20.04 15.54 -7.92
C THR A 23 20.75 16.85 -7.58
N HIS A 24 21.96 17.07 -8.12
CA HIS A 24 22.75 18.28 -7.89
C HIS A 24 22.33 19.48 -8.77
N LYS A 25 21.14 19.42 -9.38
CA LYS A 25 20.54 20.51 -10.17
C LYS A 25 19.31 21.03 -9.44
N PRO A 26 19.01 22.34 -9.51
CA PRO A 26 17.81 22.89 -8.91
C PRO A 26 16.57 22.23 -9.51
N GLU A 27 15.80 21.51 -8.68
CA GLU A 27 14.51 20.93 -9.06
C GLU A 27 13.42 21.99 -8.90
N SER A 28 12.67 22.25 -9.96
CA SER A 28 11.46 23.06 -9.87
C SER A 28 10.33 22.21 -9.25
N TRP A 29 9.82 22.64 -8.11
CA TRP A 29 8.68 22.00 -7.44
C TRP A 29 7.39 22.31 -8.19
N ASN A 30 7.17 21.63 -9.31
CA ASN A 30 5.95 21.75 -10.09
C ASN A 30 4.82 20.98 -9.38
N LEU A 31 4.15 21.67 -8.47
CA LEU A 31 3.03 21.14 -7.69
C LEU A 31 1.93 20.56 -8.57
N PHE A 32 1.68 21.14 -9.75
CA PHE A 32 0.64 20.66 -10.66
C PHE A 32 0.93 19.25 -11.17
N ASN A 33 2.17 18.97 -11.58
CA ASN A 33 2.56 17.62 -12.00
C ASN A 33 2.55 16.63 -10.84
N LEU A 34 2.97 17.06 -9.64
CA LEU A 34 2.94 16.21 -8.45
C LEU A 34 1.50 15.84 -8.07
N SER A 35 0.58 16.81 -8.05
CA SER A 35 -0.83 16.59 -7.77
C SER A 35 -1.50 15.68 -8.79
N LYS A 36 -1.18 15.79 -10.08
CA LYS A 36 -1.69 14.87 -11.10
C LYS A 36 -1.35 13.41 -10.80
N ILE A 37 -0.09 13.14 -10.47
CA ILE A 37 0.38 11.79 -10.13
C ILE A 37 -0.35 11.28 -8.89
N ALA A 38 -0.49 12.12 -7.86
CA ALA A 38 -1.20 11.76 -6.63
C ALA A 38 -2.68 11.42 -6.90
N ILE A 39 -3.36 12.21 -7.75
CA ILE A 39 -4.76 11.98 -8.12
C ILE A 39 -4.93 10.65 -8.86
N VAL A 40 -4.05 10.33 -9.82
CA VAL A 40 -4.11 9.05 -10.56
C VAL A 40 -3.95 7.86 -9.61
N LEU A 41 -3.00 7.93 -8.68
CA LEU A 41 -2.81 6.89 -7.67
C LEU A 41 -4.02 6.78 -6.74
N ALA A 42 -4.57 7.91 -6.29
CA ALA A 42 -5.74 7.93 -5.41
C ALA A 42 -6.96 7.29 -6.10
N ILE A 43 -7.28 7.70 -7.32
CA ILE A 43 -8.40 7.14 -8.09
C ILE A 43 -8.20 5.63 -8.30
N GLY A 44 -6.99 5.21 -8.68
CA GLY A 44 -6.66 3.81 -8.89
C GLY A 44 -6.90 2.93 -7.66
N TRP A 45 -6.35 3.34 -6.50
CA TRP A 45 -6.56 2.61 -5.25
C TRP A 45 -8.00 2.70 -4.74
N THR A 46 -8.68 3.83 -4.93
CA THR A 46 -10.09 3.95 -4.54
C THR A 46 -10.98 3.03 -5.37
N ALA A 47 -10.79 2.97 -6.69
CA ALA A 47 -11.55 2.10 -7.58
C ALA A 47 -11.40 0.62 -7.21
N VAL A 48 -10.16 0.17 -6.95
CA VAL A 48 -9.89 -1.21 -6.53
C VAL A 48 -10.46 -1.49 -5.14
N GLY A 49 -10.39 -0.53 -4.22
CA GLY A 49 -10.99 -0.65 -2.89
C GLY A 49 -12.50 -0.88 -2.95
N PHE A 50 -13.20 -0.13 -3.79
CA PHE A 50 -14.63 -0.34 -4.03
C PHE A 50 -14.93 -1.67 -4.72
N ALA A 51 -14.10 -2.10 -5.69
CA ALA A 51 -14.27 -3.39 -6.33
C ALA A 51 -14.12 -4.56 -5.33
N ILE A 52 -13.15 -4.49 -4.42
CA ILE A 52 -12.97 -5.48 -3.35
C ILE A 52 -14.17 -5.46 -2.41
N LEU A 53 -14.64 -4.29 -1.99
CA LEU A 53 -15.81 -4.16 -1.12
C LEU A 53 -17.05 -4.77 -1.77
N TYR A 54 -17.30 -4.48 -3.04
CA TYR A 54 -18.40 -5.03 -3.81
C TYR A 54 -18.31 -6.57 -3.90
N TYR A 55 -17.12 -7.10 -4.21
CA TYR A 55 -16.89 -8.54 -4.28
C TYR A 55 -17.13 -9.24 -2.92
N LEU A 56 -16.66 -8.65 -1.82
CA LEU A 56 -16.86 -9.22 -0.49
C LEU A 56 -18.33 -9.18 -0.06
N ASN A 57 -19.05 -8.11 -0.41
CA ASN A 57 -20.48 -8.00 -0.15
C ASN A 57 -21.28 -9.05 -0.96
N ALA A 58 -20.96 -9.21 -2.25
CA ALA A 58 -21.60 -10.19 -3.12
C ALA A 58 -21.41 -11.66 -2.67
N ASN A 59 -20.30 -11.96 -1.98
CA ASN A 59 -20.01 -13.29 -1.44
C ASN A 59 -20.60 -13.53 -0.03
N ASN A 60 -21.44 -12.62 0.49
CA ASN A 60 -22.07 -12.72 1.82
C ASN A 60 -21.09 -12.90 2.99
N PHE A 61 -19.90 -12.29 2.91
CA PHE A 61 -18.98 -12.27 4.06
C PHE A 61 -19.58 -11.49 5.24
N SER A 62 -19.27 -11.93 6.46
CA SER A 62 -19.69 -11.21 7.66
C SER A 62 -19.06 -9.81 7.72
N SER A 63 -19.75 -8.84 8.31
CA SER A 63 -19.26 -7.45 8.44
C SER A 63 -17.88 -7.38 9.11
N GLY A 64 -17.59 -8.30 10.03
CA GLY A 64 -16.27 -8.43 10.64
C GLY A 64 -15.18 -8.81 9.64
N GLN A 65 -15.43 -9.83 8.81
CA GLN A 65 -14.45 -10.30 7.82
C GLN A 65 -14.20 -9.26 6.73
N ILE A 66 -15.24 -8.50 6.34
CA ILE A 66 -15.10 -7.38 5.41
C ILE A 66 -14.16 -6.31 5.99
N SER A 67 -14.33 -5.97 7.27
CA SER A 67 -13.45 -5.01 7.96
C SER A 67 -11.99 -5.48 7.99
N SER A 68 -11.75 -6.76 8.30
CA SER A 68 -10.41 -7.35 8.29
C SER A 68 -9.79 -7.37 6.89
N ALA A 69 -10.59 -7.70 5.87
CA ALA A 69 -10.15 -7.70 4.47
C ALA A 69 -9.75 -6.30 4.00
N LEU A 70 -10.59 -5.31 4.28
CA LEU A 70 -10.30 -3.90 3.97
C LEU A 70 -9.10 -3.40 4.76
N TYR A 71 -8.92 -3.82 6.01
CA TYR A 71 -7.72 -3.54 6.79
C TYR A 71 -6.45 -4.04 6.09
N CYS A 72 -6.40 -5.31 5.66
CA CYS A 72 -5.26 -5.84 4.91
C CYS A 72 -5.01 -5.07 3.61
N TYR A 73 -6.08 -4.78 2.87
CA TYR A 73 -6.00 -4.03 1.63
C TYR A 73 -5.39 -2.64 1.83
N LEU A 74 -5.86 -1.90 2.83
CA LEU A 74 -5.37 -0.56 3.14
C LEU A 74 -3.89 -0.57 3.53
N ILE A 75 -3.44 -1.54 4.34
CA ILE A 75 -2.02 -1.65 4.67
C ILE A 75 -1.19 -1.98 3.43
N PHE A 76 -1.58 -2.98 2.64
CA PHE A 76 -0.80 -3.38 1.47
C PHE A 76 -0.74 -2.27 0.41
N SER A 77 -1.85 -1.57 0.16
CA SER A 77 -1.88 -0.44 -0.77
C SER A 77 -0.98 0.73 -0.30
N ALA A 78 -0.96 1.03 1.01
CA ALA A 78 -0.08 2.05 1.58
C ALA A 78 1.40 1.69 1.41
N MET A 79 1.80 0.46 1.78
CA MET A 79 3.18 -0.01 1.63
C MET A 79 3.66 0.01 0.17
N LEU A 80 2.78 -0.41 -0.76
CA LEU A 80 3.09 -0.36 -2.19
C LEU A 80 3.15 1.07 -2.72
N THR A 81 2.29 1.96 -2.24
CA THR A 81 2.32 3.39 -2.61
C THR A 81 3.63 4.03 -2.19
N ILE A 82 4.11 3.75 -0.97
CA ILE A 82 5.42 4.21 -0.49
C ILE A 82 6.55 3.75 -1.42
N LEU A 83 6.56 2.46 -1.81
CA LEU A 83 7.55 1.94 -2.75
C LEU A 83 7.47 2.62 -4.13
N MET A 84 6.25 2.89 -4.62
CA MET A 84 6.03 3.55 -5.90
C MET A 84 6.50 5.00 -5.88
N THR A 85 6.16 5.78 -4.85
CA THR A 85 6.46 7.22 -4.80
C THR A 85 7.93 7.53 -4.52
N ARG A 86 8.67 6.58 -3.96
CA ARG A 86 10.10 6.71 -3.61
C ARG A 86 11.03 7.02 -4.79
N THR A 87 10.76 6.46 -5.96
CA THR A 87 11.65 6.60 -7.13
C THR A 87 10.92 7.16 -8.34
N LYS A 88 11.56 8.09 -9.07
CA LYS A 88 11.07 8.58 -10.36
C LYS A 88 11.04 7.46 -11.43
N LYS A 89 11.94 6.47 -11.32
CA LYS A 89 11.96 5.24 -12.14
C LYS A 89 11.05 4.15 -11.54
N THR A 90 10.86 3.05 -12.27
CA THR A 90 10.05 1.91 -11.83
C THR A 90 10.50 1.43 -10.43
N PHE A 91 9.55 1.17 -9.53
CA PHE A 91 9.84 0.88 -8.12
C PHE A 91 10.72 -0.36 -7.87
N TRP A 92 10.75 -1.30 -8.83
CA TRP A 92 11.57 -2.51 -8.80
C TRP A 92 13.06 -2.28 -9.14
N LEU A 93 13.40 -1.14 -9.78
CA LEU A 93 14.77 -0.84 -10.24
C LEU A 93 15.61 -0.16 -9.15
N GLY A 94 14.98 0.55 -8.22
CA GLY A 94 15.67 1.18 -7.10
C GLY A 94 15.53 0.35 -5.83
N LYS A 95 16.63 -0.03 -5.19
CA LYS A 95 16.58 -0.70 -3.88
C LYS A 95 16.28 0.33 -2.77
N PRO A 96 15.26 0.10 -1.91
CA PRO A 96 15.00 0.97 -0.76
C PRO A 96 16.14 0.89 0.25
N SER A 97 16.24 1.87 1.16
CA SER A 97 17.16 1.75 2.29
C SER A 97 16.80 0.51 3.13
N LYS A 98 17.81 -0.05 3.81
CA LYS A 98 17.59 -1.24 4.66
C LYS A 98 16.49 -0.97 5.70
N ALA A 99 16.43 0.25 6.25
CA ALA A 99 15.43 0.65 7.23
C ALA A 99 14.01 0.69 6.65
N VAL A 100 13.82 1.27 5.45
CA VAL A 100 12.51 1.30 4.79
C VAL A 100 12.05 -0.11 4.42
N ALA A 101 12.96 -0.93 3.90
CA ALA A 101 12.67 -2.32 3.56
C ALA A 101 12.23 -3.13 4.79
N THR A 102 12.96 -3.03 5.90
CA THR A 102 12.61 -3.75 7.13
C THR A 102 11.30 -3.25 7.72
N ALA A 103 11.04 -1.94 7.70
CA ALA A 103 9.79 -1.37 8.19
C ALA A 103 8.57 -1.87 7.40
N ILE A 104 8.66 -1.91 6.07
CA ILE A 104 7.61 -2.43 5.20
C ILE A 104 7.38 -3.93 5.44
N ILE A 105 8.46 -4.72 5.47
CA ILE A 105 8.37 -6.18 5.69
C ILE A 105 7.76 -6.47 7.07
N LEU A 106 8.19 -5.76 8.11
CA LEU A 106 7.67 -5.92 9.46
C LEU A 106 6.18 -5.56 9.51
N ASN A 107 5.76 -4.49 8.84
CA ASN A 107 4.35 -4.10 8.75
C ASN A 107 3.49 -5.17 8.05
N CYS A 108 3.98 -5.73 6.95
CA CYS A 108 3.30 -6.83 6.27
C CYS A 108 3.19 -8.06 7.16
N ILE A 109 4.26 -8.44 7.87
CA ILE A 109 4.26 -9.59 8.79
C ILE A 109 3.27 -9.38 9.93
N ILE A 110 3.28 -8.19 10.56
CA ILE A 110 2.35 -7.85 11.65
C ILE A 110 0.91 -7.93 11.13
N THR A 111 0.64 -7.33 9.97
CA THR A 111 -0.71 -7.32 9.36
C THR A 111 -1.21 -8.72 9.08
N ILE A 112 -0.39 -9.60 8.49
CA ILE A 112 -0.74 -10.98 8.20
C ILE A 112 -0.98 -11.74 9.52
N THR A 113 -0.09 -11.57 10.51
CA THR A 113 -0.19 -12.24 11.81
C THR A 113 -1.48 -11.86 12.53
N LEU A 114 -1.81 -10.57 12.62
CA LEU A 114 -3.04 -10.08 13.25
C LEU A 114 -4.30 -10.58 12.53
N SER A 115 -4.24 -10.66 11.20
CA SER A 115 -5.38 -11.10 10.38
C SER A 115 -5.63 -12.60 10.48
N LEU A 116 -4.59 -13.39 10.76
CA LEU A 116 -4.70 -14.82 11.00
C LEU A 116 -5.15 -15.12 12.44
N THR A 117 -4.54 -14.48 13.43
CA THR A 117 -4.83 -14.73 14.85
C THR A 117 -6.16 -14.11 15.30
N GLY A 118 -6.66 -13.10 14.58
CA GLY A 118 -7.88 -12.40 14.94
C GLY A 118 -7.71 -11.51 16.18
N TRP A 119 -6.50 -11.02 16.45
CA TRP A 119 -6.26 -10.14 17.59
C TRP A 119 -6.64 -8.70 17.24
N GLY A 120 -7.77 -8.23 17.80
CA GLY A 120 -8.30 -6.87 17.56
C GLY A 120 -9.05 -6.69 16.23
N ILE A 121 -9.04 -7.71 15.36
CA ILE A 121 -9.81 -7.80 14.11
C ILE A 121 -10.37 -9.22 13.95
N THR A 122 -11.37 -9.44 13.10
CA THR A 122 -11.86 -10.82 12.90
C THR A 122 -10.84 -11.66 12.12
N SER A 123 -10.69 -12.92 12.52
CA SER A 123 -9.81 -13.85 11.80
C SER A 123 -10.35 -14.12 10.39
N ILE A 124 -9.47 -14.04 9.41
CA ILE A 124 -9.76 -14.31 8.01
C ILE A 124 -8.87 -15.43 7.47
N SER A 125 -9.38 -16.16 6.48
CA SER A 125 -8.64 -17.25 5.86
C SER A 125 -7.36 -16.74 5.19
N MET A 126 -6.27 -17.50 5.32
CA MET A 126 -5.01 -17.23 4.62
C MET A 126 -5.21 -17.08 3.11
N LYS A 127 -6.15 -17.82 2.52
CA LYS A 127 -6.51 -17.69 1.10
C LYS A 127 -6.97 -16.27 0.76
N LEU A 128 -7.82 -15.68 1.60
CA LEU A 128 -8.36 -14.34 1.40
C LEU A 128 -7.24 -13.28 1.53
N ILE A 129 -6.36 -13.43 2.52
CA ILE A 129 -5.19 -12.56 2.68
C ILE A 129 -4.31 -12.58 1.42
N LEU A 130 -4.00 -13.78 0.92
CA LEU A 130 -3.18 -13.95 -0.29
C LEU A 130 -3.86 -13.36 -1.53
N THR A 131 -5.17 -13.54 -1.70
CA THR A 131 -5.90 -12.93 -2.82
C THR A 131 -5.84 -11.41 -2.78
N ILE A 132 -5.99 -10.79 -1.60
CA ILE A 132 -5.90 -9.34 -1.45
C ILE A 132 -4.47 -8.86 -1.73
N ALA A 133 -3.46 -9.54 -1.18
CA ALA A 133 -2.06 -9.22 -1.45
C ALA A 133 -1.75 -9.28 -2.95
N PHE A 134 -2.23 -10.33 -3.64
CA PHE A 134 -2.06 -10.49 -5.08
C PHE A 134 -2.73 -9.37 -5.88
N ILE A 135 -3.99 -9.04 -5.56
CA ILE A 135 -4.73 -7.93 -6.20
C ILE A 135 -4.02 -6.60 -5.98
N SER A 136 -3.54 -6.33 -4.76
CA SER A 136 -2.81 -5.10 -4.44
C SER A 136 -1.51 -4.98 -5.24
N VAL A 137 -0.74 -6.07 -5.37
CA VAL A 137 0.49 -6.09 -6.18
C VAL A 137 0.18 -5.88 -7.67
N LEU A 138 -0.85 -6.56 -8.19
CA LEU A 138 -1.28 -6.40 -9.58
C LEU A 138 -1.71 -4.95 -9.86
N THR A 139 -2.46 -4.35 -8.94
CA THR A 139 -2.90 -2.96 -9.02
C THR A 139 -1.69 -2.01 -9.02
N ALA A 140 -0.73 -2.22 -8.13
CA ALA A 140 0.49 -1.41 -8.09
C ALA A 140 1.31 -1.52 -9.39
N LEU A 141 1.37 -2.71 -10.00
CA LEU A 141 2.00 -2.91 -11.30
C LEU A 141 1.30 -2.10 -12.40
N ILE A 142 -0.02 -2.19 -12.49
CA ILE A 142 -0.83 -1.44 -13.46
C ILE A 142 -0.64 0.07 -13.28
N LEU A 143 -0.76 0.56 -12.04
CA LEU A 143 -0.59 1.98 -11.73
C LEU A 143 0.83 2.49 -12.03
N THR A 144 1.84 1.65 -11.86
CA THR A 144 3.22 1.99 -12.19
C THR A 144 3.43 2.17 -13.69
N VAL A 145 2.74 1.38 -14.52
CA VAL A 145 2.76 1.53 -15.98
C VAL A 145 2.03 2.81 -16.38
N ILE A 146 0.84 3.07 -15.82
CA ILE A 146 0.04 4.27 -16.12
C ILE A 146 0.80 5.54 -15.75
N ARG A 147 1.53 5.57 -14.62
CA ARG A 147 2.31 6.74 -14.20
C ARG A 147 3.44 7.13 -15.17
N LYS A 148 3.86 6.21 -16.03
CA LYS A 148 5.00 6.41 -16.94
C LYS A 148 4.58 6.98 -18.30
N ILE A 149 3.27 6.97 -18.59
CA ILE A 149 2.63 7.58 -19.76
C ILE A 149 2.37 9.05 -19.44
#